data_AF-A0A060CNT7-F1
#
_entry.id   AF-A0A060CNT7-F1
#
_cell.length_a   1.000
_cell.length_b   1.000
_cell.length_c   1.000
_cell.angle_alpha   90.00
_cell.angle_beta   90.00
_cell.angle_gamma   90.00
#
_symmetry.space_group_name_H-M   'P 1'
#
loop_
_entity.id
_entity.type
_entity.pdbx_description
1 polymer ?
#
loop_
_entity_poly.entity_id
_entity_poly.type
_entity_poly.pdbx_seq_one_letter_code
_entity_poly.pdbx_strand_id
1 'polypeptide(L)'
;YPSLPKLDFQSASLVNEIYGGEESIVRHWLKAPWNMDGWRLDVVHMLGEAGGARNNLQHVAGITRSAKAAQPEAFVFGEHFGDARQWLQADAEDAAMNYRGFTFPLWGFLANTDISYDPQQIDAETCMMWMDNYRASLSHQQQLRMFNQL
;
A
#
# COMPACT_ATOMS: atom_id res chain seq x y z
N TYR A 1 9.49 20.23 -2.59
CA TYR A 1 9.36 20.21 -4.06
C TYR A 1 8.03 20.86 -4.44
N PRO A 2 8.04 21.98 -5.18
CA PRO A 2 6.81 22.71 -5.56
C PRO A 2 6.02 22.05 -6.70
N SER A 3 6.57 21.02 -7.34
CA SER A 3 5.95 20.35 -8.50
C SER A 3 4.86 19.33 -8.15
N LEU A 4 4.80 18.87 -6.89
CA LEU A 4 3.83 17.87 -6.42
C LEU A 4 3.05 18.45 -5.23
N PRO A 5 2.06 19.33 -5.48
CA PRO A 5 1.23 19.88 -4.41
C PRO A 5 0.42 18.76 -3.77
N LYS A 6 0.40 18.74 -2.43
CA LYS A 6 -0.36 17.75 -1.69
C LYS A 6 -1.84 18.10 -1.69
N LEU A 7 -2.67 17.16 -2.14
CA LEU A 7 -4.12 17.30 -2.11
C LEU A 7 -4.64 17.15 -0.67
N ASP A 8 -5.61 17.99 -0.28
CA ASP A 8 -6.19 17.98 1.07
C ASP A 8 -7.53 17.26 1.11
N PHE A 9 -7.53 16.06 1.68
CA PHE A 9 -8.70 15.18 1.76
C PHE A 9 -9.77 15.62 2.77
N GLN A 10 -9.62 16.78 3.42
CA GLN A 10 -10.73 17.43 4.13
C GLN A 10 -11.82 17.91 3.16
N SER A 11 -11.44 18.21 1.92
CA SER A 11 -12.39 18.68 0.93
C SER A 11 -13.30 17.53 0.47
N ALA A 12 -14.59 17.66 0.76
CA ALA A 12 -15.60 16.70 0.30
C ALA A 12 -15.66 16.60 -1.23
N SER A 13 -15.38 17.70 -1.96
CA SER A 13 -15.35 17.66 -3.43
C SER A 13 -14.20 16.78 -3.93
N LEU A 14 -13.02 16.92 -3.33
CA LEU A 14 -11.87 16.06 -3.65
C LEU A 14 -12.16 14.61 -3.30
N VAL A 15 -12.69 14.34 -2.11
CA VAL A 15 -13.07 12.98 -1.71
C VAL A 15 -14.03 12.36 -2.73
N ASN A 16 -15.06 13.09 -3.15
CA ASN A 16 -16.01 12.62 -4.15
C ASN A 16 -15.39 12.40 -5.53
N GLU A 17 -14.46 13.26 -5.94
CA GLU A 17 -13.74 13.12 -7.21
C GLU A 17 -12.81 11.90 -7.20
N ILE A 18 -12.11 11.65 -6.10
CA ILE A 18 -11.16 10.54 -6.01
C ILE A 18 -11.85 9.20 -5.82
N TYR A 19 -12.74 9.06 -4.83
CA TYR A 19 -13.37 7.76 -4.52
C TYR A 19 -14.82 7.81 -4.04
N GLY A 20 -15.33 8.94 -3.56
CA GLY A 20 -16.66 9.02 -2.93
C GLY A 20 -17.81 9.02 -3.93
N GLY A 21 -17.61 9.60 -5.12
CA GLY A 21 -18.63 9.73 -6.16
C GLY A 21 -18.78 8.48 -7.03
N GLU A 22 -19.93 8.36 -7.68
CA GLU A 22 -20.21 7.28 -8.64
C GLU A 22 -19.28 7.31 -9.86
N GLU A 23 -18.92 8.51 -10.29
CA GLU A 23 -18.00 8.80 -11.40
C GLU A 23 -16.59 9.15 -10.90
N SER A 24 -16.26 8.76 -9.67
CA SER A 24 -14.94 9.01 -9.10
C SER A 24 -13.84 8.28 -9.87
N ILE A 25 -12.62 8.80 -9.84
CA ILE A 25 -11.47 8.23 -10.55
C ILE A 25 -11.30 6.74 -10.22
N VAL A 26 -11.41 6.37 -8.94
CA VAL A 26 -11.29 4.98 -8.50
C VAL A 26 -12.32 4.07 -9.20
N ARG A 27 -13.58 4.50 -9.30
CA ARG A 27 -14.64 3.69 -9.91
C ARG A 27 -14.64 3.74 -11.43
N HIS A 28 -14.29 4.89 -12.01
CA HIS A 28 -14.34 5.13 -13.44
C HIS A 28 -13.53 4.09 -14.21
N TRP A 29 -12.29 3.83 -13.80
CA TRP A 29 -11.40 2.87 -14.46
C TRP A 29 -11.72 1.40 -14.17
N LEU A 30 -12.41 1.11 -13.06
CA LEU A 30 -12.88 -0.23 -12.73
C LEU A 30 -14.17 -0.60 -13.47
N LYS A 31 -14.96 0.39 -13.89
CA LYS A 31 -16.18 0.18 -14.67
C LYS A 31 -15.86 -0.03 -16.15
N ALA A 32 -16.85 -0.54 -16.89
CA ALA A 32 -16.79 -0.62 -18.34
C ALA A 32 -16.59 0.79 -18.95
N PRO A 33 -15.86 0.93 -20.06
CA PRO A 33 -15.31 -0.15 -20.90
C PRO A 33 -13.93 -0.69 -20.47
N TRP A 34 -13.29 -0.11 -19.45
CA TRP A 34 -11.90 -0.45 -19.12
C TRP A 34 -11.76 -1.71 -18.27
N ASN A 35 -12.63 -1.88 -17.26
CA ASN A 35 -12.64 -3.05 -16.36
C ASN A 35 -11.26 -3.39 -15.80
N MET A 36 -10.53 -2.41 -15.27
CA MET A 36 -9.24 -2.67 -14.62
C MET A 36 -9.42 -3.57 -13.39
N ASP A 37 -8.38 -4.34 -13.08
CA ASP A 37 -8.43 -5.33 -11.99
C ASP A 37 -8.12 -4.76 -10.60
N GLY A 38 -7.75 -3.48 -10.48
CA GLY A 38 -7.36 -2.93 -9.19
C GLY A 38 -6.58 -1.63 -9.22
N TRP A 39 -6.03 -1.27 -8.05
CA TRP A 39 -5.28 -0.05 -7.83
C TRP A 39 -4.03 -0.30 -6.98
N ARG A 40 -2.91 0.27 -7.42
CA ARG A 40 -1.69 0.44 -6.61
C ARG A 40 -1.65 1.88 -6.10
N LEU A 41 -1.70 2.07 -4.78
CA LEU A 41 -1.72 3.40 -4.16
C LEU A 41 -0.28 3.88 -3.89
N ASP A 42 0.13 4.95 -4.57
CA ASP A 42 1.47 5.55 -4.47
C ASP A 42 1.66 6.29 -3.13
N VAL A 43 2.78 6.04 -2.45
CA VAL A 43 3.17 6.65 -1.16
C VAL A 43 1.99 6.80 -0.18
N VAL A 44 1.19 5.74 -0.05
CA VAL A 44 -0.17 5.86 0.52
C VAL A 44 -0.17 6.28 1.99
N HIS A 45 0.87 5.93 2.75
CA HIS A 45 1.04 6.33 4.16
C HIS A 45 1.08 7.86 4.37
N MET A 46 1.29 8.65 3.31
CA MET A 46 1.27 10.12 3.36
C MET A 46 -0.09 10.74 2.99
N LEU A 47 -1.05 9.94 2.50
CA LEU A 47 -2.41 10.40 2.20
C LEU A 47 -3.08 10.99 3.45
N GLY A 48 -3.82 12.09 3.32
CA GLY A 48 -4.56 12.63 4.45
C GLY A 48 -4.87 14.11 4.34
N GLU A 49 -5.08 14.69 5.50
CA GLU A 49 -5.71 15.99 5.67
C GLU A 49 -4.71 17.09 6.12
N ALA A 50 -4.98 18.35 5.77
CA ALA A 50 -4.21 19.55 6.15
C ALA A 50 -2.70 19.44 5.86
N GLY A 51 -2.33 18.84 4.73
CA GLY A 51 -0.93 18.61 4.35
C GLY A 51 -0.24 17.49 5.16
N GLY A 52 -0.90 16.92 6.16
CA GLY A 52 -0.42 15.78 6.95
C GLY A 52 -1.00 14.44 6.51
N ALA A 53 -0.78 13.40 7.31
CA ALA A 53 -1.37 12.07 7.13
C ALA A 53 -2.56 11.83 8.08
N ARG A 54 -3.21 12.91 8.53
CA ARG A 54 -4.38 12.81 9.42
C ARG A 54 -5.52 12.11 8.67
N ASN A 55 -6.23 11.22 9.37
CA ASN A 55 -7.31 10.38 8.83
C ASN A 55 -6.90 9.47 7.65
N ASN A 56 -5.60 9.20 7.47
CA ASN A 56 -5.10 8.35 6.40
C ASN A 56 -5.87 7.02 6.26
N LEU A 57 -5.95 6.25 7.35
CA LEU A 57 -6.59 4.93 7.36
C LEU A 57 -8.05 4.99 6.90
N GLN A 58 -8.78 6.06 7.25
CA GLN A 58 -10.17 6.25 6.83
C GLN A 58 -10.27 6.45 5.31
N HIS A 59 -9.36 7.23 4.73
CA HIS A 59 -9.35 7.47 3.28
C HIS A 59 -8.92 6.23 2.51
N VAL A 60 -7.90 5.51 2.97
CA VAL A 60 -7.45 4.25 2.37
C VAL A 60 -8.58 3.22 2.38
N ALA A 61 -9.23 3.01 3.53
CA ALA A 61 -10.38 2.13 3.61
C ALA A 61 -11.56 2.61 2.76
N GLY A 62 -11.73 3.93 2.59
CA GLY A 62 -12.72 4.54 1.71
C GLY A 62 -12.48 4.23 0.23
N ILE A 63 -11.23 4.32 -0.21
CA ILE A 63 -10.80 3.97 -1.56
C ILE A 63 -11.07 2.48 -1.82
N THR A 64 -10.62 1.61 -0.92
CA THR A 64 -10.83 0.16 -1.05
C THR A 64 -12.31 -0.20 -1.10
N ARG A 65 -13.15 0.35 -0.20
CA ARG A 65 -14.60 0.14 -0.28
C ARG A 65 -15.21 0.60 -1.59
N SER A 66 -14.75 1.74 -2.12
CA SER A 66 -15.24 2.27 -3.39
C SER A 66 -14.85 1.37 -4.56
N ALA A 67 -13.61 0.88 -4.58
CA ALA A 67 -13.12 -0.06 -5.58
C ALA A 67 -13.94 -1.36 -5.57
N LYS A 68 -14.10 -1.97 -4.39
CA LYS A 68 -14.89 -3.20 -4.19
C LYS A 68 -16.37 -3.03 -4.54
N ALA A 69 -16.93 -1.84 -4.32
CA ALA A 69 -18.31 -1.54 -4.72
C ALA A 69 -18.49 -1.46 -6.24
N ALA A 70 -17.48 -0.98 -6.97
CA ALA A 70 -17.50 -0.98 -8.44
C ALA A 70 -17.22 -2.37 -9.03
N GLN A 71 -16.24 -3.09 -8.48
CA GLN A 71 -15.85 -4.43 -8.88
C GLN A 71 -15.42 -5.23 -7.64
N PRO A 72 -16.19 -6.24 -7.18
CA PRO A 72 -15.87 -7.00 -5.96
C PRO A 72 -14.49 -7.67 -5.98
N GLU A 73 -14.01 -8.05 -7.16
CA GLU A 73 -12.70 -8.67 -7.37
C GLU A 73 -11.55 -7.65 -7.48
N ALA A 74 -11.83 -6.33 -7.46
CA ALA A 74 -10.80 -5.32 -7.59
C ALA A 74 -9.76 -5.43 -6.48
N PHE A 75 -8.48 -5.52 -6.82
CA PHE A 75 -7.38 -5.71 -5.87
C PHE A 75 -6.71 -4.37 -5.55
N VAL A 76 -6.72 -3.95 -4.28
CA VAL A 76 -6.16 -2.67 -3.84
C VAL A 76 -4.98 -2.88 -2.91
N PHE A 77 -3.82 -2.32 -3.27
CA PHE A 77 -2.62 -2.41 -2.44
C PHE A 77 -1.81 -1.13 -2.40
N GLY A 78 -1.22 -0.85 -1.24
CA GLY A 78 -0.52 0.40 -0.96
C GLY A 78 1.01 0.30 -0.97
N GLU A 79 1.66 1.39 -1.36
CA GLU A 79 3.08 1.59 -1.13
C GLU A 79 3.34 2.26 0.23
N HIS A 80 3.99 1.51 1.10
CA HIS A 80 4.43 1.96 2.42
C HIS A 80 5.94 1.86 2.50
N PHE A 81 6.66 2.98 2.63
CA PHE A 81 8.11 2.94 2.87
C PHE A 81 8.45 2.35 4.24
N GLY A 82 7.52 2.51 5.19
CA GLY A 82 7.59 1.95 6.53
C GLY A 82 6.91 0.59 6.63
N ASP A 83 6.27 0.39 7.76
CA ASP A 83 5.61 -0.85 8.11
C ASP A 83 4.11 -0.78 7.78
N ALA A 84 3.67 -1.55 6.79
CA ALA A 84 2.28 -1.58 6.32
C ALA A 84 1.30 -2.28 7.29
N ARG A 85 1.77 -2.91 8.36
CA ARG A 85 0.94 -3.76 9.23
C ARG A 85 -0.27 -3.05 9.81
N GLN A 86 -0.17 -1.76 10.11
CA GLN A 86 -1.29 -0.96 10.64
C GLN A 86 -2.50 -0.95 9.68
N TRP A 87 -2.27 -0.88 8.37
CA TRP A 87 -3.33 -0.85 7.37
C TRP A 87 -3.88 -2.24 7.09
N LEU A 88 -2.98 -3.23 7.01
CA LEU A 88 -3.34 -4.62 6.79
C LEU A 88 -4.19 -5.15 7.95
N GLN A 89 -3.81 -4.90 9.20
CA GLN A 89 -4.58 -5.35 10.37
C GLN A 89 -5.96 -4.68 10.50
N ALA A 90 -6.15 -3.54 9.86
CA ALA A 90 -7.44 -2.84 9.82
C ALA A 90 -8.28 -3.21 8.58
N ASP A 91 -7.83 -4.16 7.76
CA ASP A 91 -8.43 -4.54 6.47
C ASP A 91 -8.71 -3.32 5.57
N ALA A 92 -7.83 -2.31 5.64
CA ALA A 92 -7.95 -1.10 4.85
C ALA A 92 -7.50 -1.31 3.40
N GLU A 93 -6.66 -2.32 3.15
CA GLU A 93 -6.10 -2.70 1.85
C GLU A 93 -6.04 -4.24 1.73
N ASP A 94 -6.07 -4.77 0.51
CA ASP A 94 -5.95 -6.22 0.29
C ASP A 94 -4.51 -6.72 0.50
N ALA A 95 -3.52 -5.86 0.23
CA ALA A 95 -2.09 -6.12 0.37
C ALA A 95 -1.27 -4.82 0.43
N ALA A 96 0.05 -4.95 0.53
CA ALA A 96 1.00 -3.84 0.43
C ALA A 96 2.28 -4.25 -0.31
N MET A 97 3.05 -3.26 -0.76
CA MET A 97 4.43 -3.45 -1.22
C MET A 97 5.29 -4.02 -0.10
N ASN A 98 5.87 -5.20 -0.31
CA ASN A 98 6.53 -5.95 0.76
C ASN A 98 8.01 -5.63 0.93
N TYR A 99 8.34 -4.35 1.12
CA TYR A 99 9.74 -3.94 1.28
C TYR A 99 10.37 -4.54 2.54
N ARG A 100 9.67 -4.44 3.67
CA ARG A 100 10.15 -4.89 4.98
C ARG A 100 10.17 -6.41 5.14
N GLY A 101 9.21 -7.12 4.55
CA GLY A 101 9.09 -8.57 4.72
C GLY A 101 9.72 -9.38 3.60
N PHE A 102 10.20 -8.75 2.52
CA PHE A 102 10.78 -9.44 1.37
C PHE A 102 11.97 -8.72 0.75
N THR A 103 11.82 -7.49 0.25
CA THR A 103 12.87 -6.82 -0.53
C THR A 103 14.14 -6.56 0.29
N PHE A 104 14.01 -5.93 1.46
CA PHE A 104 15.15 -5.54 2.29
C PHE A 104 15.94 -6.74 2.85
N PRO A 105 15.30 -7.78 3.43
CA PRO A 105 16.07 -8.94 3.89
C PRO A 105 16.76 -9.66 2.73
N LEU A 106 16.14 -9.75 1.55
CA LEU A 106 16.78 -10.38 0.38
C LEU A 106 17.95 -9.58 -0.17
N TRP A 107 17.85 -8.25 -0.22
CA TRP A 107 18.99 -7.42 -0.62
C TRP A 107 20.14 -7.51 0.38
N GLY A 108 19.85 -7.49 1.69
CA GLY A 108 20.86 -7.69 2.72
C GLY A 108 21.59 -9.02 2.61
N PHE A 109 20.87 -10.10 2.26
CA PHE A 109 21.44 -11.45 2.15
C PHE A 109 22.13 -11.73 0.82
N LEU A 110 21.52 -11.35 -0.31
CA LEU A 110 21.99 -11.70 -1.65
C LEU A 110 22.87 -10.62 -2.28
N ALA A 111 22.50 -9.34 -2.10
CA ALA A 111 23.21 -8.20 -2.67
C ALA A 111 24.24 -7.61 -1.70
N ASN A 112 24.19 -7.96 -0.41
CA ASN A 112 25.00 -7.38 0.66
C ASN A 112 24.86 -5.86 0.78
N THR A 113 23.68 -5.31 0.45
CA THR A 113 23.40 -3.88 0.53
C THR A 113 21.99 -3.61 1.06
N ASP A 114 21.78 -2.42 1.62
CA ASP A 114 20.46 -1.89 1.92
C ASP A 114 19.90 -1.02 0.78
N ILE A 115 18.80 -0.30 1.06
CA ILE A 115 18.15 0.61 0.11
C ILE A 115 18.98 1.83 -0.32
N SER A 116 19.93 2.23 0.51
CA SER A 116 20.85 3.34 0.27
C SER A 116 22.15 2.86 -0.39
N TYR A 117 22.24 1.56 -0.71
CA TYR A 117 23.46 0.86 -1.12
C TYR A 117 24.53 0.79 -0.01
N ASP A 118 24.14 0.99 1.24
CA ASP A 118 25.06 0.82 2.36
C ASP A 118 25.32 -0.68 2.58
N PRO A 119 26.58 -1.10 2.84
CA PRO A 119 26.90 -2.51 3.03
C PRO A 119 26.10 -3.15 4.17
N GLN A 120 25.48 -4.30 3.86
CA GLN A 120 24.79 -5.18 4.80
C GLN A 120 25.47 -6.55 4.75
N GLN A 121 25.71 -7.16 5.90
CA GLN A 121 26.15 -8.55 5.98
C GLN A 121 25.23 -9.29 6.93
N ILE A 122 24.24 -9.97 6.36
CA ILE A 122 23.36 -10.86 7.09
C ILE A 122 23.52 -12.28 6.54
N ASP A 123 23.47 -13.27 7.42
CA ASP A 123 23.46 -14.66 7.03
C ASP A 123 22.04 -15.15 6.71
N ALA A 124 21.94 -16.40 6.25
CA ALA A 124 20.68 -17.02 5.90
C ALA A 124 19.72 -17.12 7.11
N GLU A 125 20.25 -17.38 8.31
CA GLU A 125 19.47 -17.47 9.55
C GLU A 125 18.82 -16.13 9.89
N THR A 126 19.59 -15.05 9.84
CA THR A 126 19.10 -13.68 10.09
C THR A 126 18.07 -13.26 9.04
N CYS A 127 18.31 -13.56 7.76
CA CYS A 127 17.36 -13.28 6.69
C CYS A 127 16.02 -13.99 6.92
N MET A 128 16.05 -15.29 7.23
CA MET A 128 14.85 -16.08 7.49
C MET A 128 14.11 -15.58 8.73
N MET A 129 14.82 -15.34 9.83
CA MET A 129 14.24 -14.83 11.07
C MET A 129 13.56 -13.47 10.85
N TRP A 130 14.15 -12.59 10.05
CA TRP A 130 13.53 -11.31 9.69
C TRP A 130 12.21 -11.54 8.97
N MET A 131 12.22 -12.32 7.87
CA MET A 131 11.04 -12.58 7.06
C MET A 131 9.92 -13.24 7.89
N ASP A 132 10.28 -14.20 8.74
CA ASP A 132 9.35 -14.91 9.64
C ASP A 132 8.73 -13.98 10.69
N ASN A 133 9.53 -13.11 11.31
CA ASN A 133 9.02 -12.13 12.27
C ASN A 133 8.03 -11.14 11.62
N TYR A 134 8.29 -10.72 10.39
CA TYR A 134 7.38 -9.82 9.68
C TYR A 134 6.04 -10.50 9.36
N ARG A 135 6.09 -11.68 8.72
CA ARG A 135 4.87 -12.42 8.33
C ARG A 135 4.05 -12.90 9.52
N ALA A 136 4.67 -13.17 10.69
CA ALA A 136 3.97 -13.64 11.88
C ALA A 136 2.86 -12.68 12.37
N SER A 137 2.99 -11.40 12.03
CA SER A 137 2.02 -10.36 12.38
C SER A 137 0.93 -10.10 11.32
N LEU A 138 0.91 -10.88 10.25
CA LEU A 138 -0.06 -10.79 9.15
C LEU A 138 -0.97 -12.02 9.11
N SER A 139 -2.23 -11.82 8.69
CA SER A 139 -3.14 -12.94 8.45
C SER A 139 -2.63 -13.83 7.31
N HIS A 140 -3.06 -15.10 7.29
CA HIS A 140 -2.63 -16.03 6.25
C HIS A 140 -2.98 -15.53 4.83
N GLN A 141 -4.13 -14.89 4.66
CA GLN A 141 -4.51 -14.31 3.37
C GLN A 141 -3.59 -13.15 2.97
N GLN A 142 -3.25 -12.27 3.92
CA GLN A 142 -2.34 -11.15 3.66
C GLN A 142 -0.96 -11.66 3.26
N GLN A 143 -0.42 -12.65 3.97
CA GLN A 143 0.88 -13.27 3.64
C GLN A 143 0.95 -13.75 2.19
N LEU A 144 -0.15 -14.30 1.65
CA LEU A 144 -0.21 -14.80 0.27
C LEU A 144 -0.44 -13.72 -0.79
N ARG A 145 -0.87 -12.52 -0.37
CA ARG A 145 -1.26 -11.43 -1.28
C ARG A 145 -0.24 -10.30 -1.36
N MET A 146 0.73 -10.26 -0.44
CA MET A 146 1.79 -9.25 -0.43
C MET A 146 2.52 -9.16 -1.77
N PHE A 147 2.83 -7.93 -2.20
CA PHE A 147 3.53 -7.70 -3.47
C PHE A 147 5.05 -7.78 -3.25
N ASN A 148 5.65 -8.88 -3.71
CA ASN A 148 7.07 -9.19 -3.53
C ASN A 148 7.86 -8.77 -4.78
N GLN A 149 8.37 -7.53 -4.78
CA GLN A 149 9.24 -7.02 -5.83
C GLN A 149 10.71 -7.11 -5.40
N LEU A 150 11.56 -7.66 -6.28
CA LEU A 150 13.02 -7.70 -6.14
C LEU A 150 13.68 -6.48 -6.78
#